data_AF-A0A4Y5SKM0-F1
#
_entry.id   AF-A0A4Y5SKM0-F1
#
_cell.length_a   1.000
_cell.length_b   1.000
_cell.length_c   1.000
_cell.angle_alpha   90.00
_cell.angle_beta   90.00
_cell.angle_gamma   90.00
#
_symmetry.space_group_name_H-M   'P 1'
#
loop_
_entity.id
_entity.type
_entity.pdbx_description
1 polymer ?
#
loop_
_entity_poly.entity_id
_entity_poly.type
_entity_poly.pdbx_seq_one_letter_code
_entity_poly.pdbx_strand_id
1 'polypeptide(L)'
;MSPPAQFIKVDTKEPAHIKKLVESIEALRVDPDSPVPRGYDVGRVKSMKVKGFPAYVLRLGGYRVFYGVDWEDKVIYLAKIGPREGPISVNPPKSPRVS
;
A
#
# COMPACT_ATOMS: atom_id res chain seq x y z
N MET A 1 8.04 -17.05 -13.17
CA MET A 1 9.07 -16.30 -12.39
C MET A 1 8.36 -15.25 -11.57
N SER A 2 8.30 -15.38 -10.25
CA SER A 2 7.75 -14.32 -9.39
C SER A 2 8.69 -13.12 -9.42
N PRO A 3 8.18 -11.87 -9.51
CA PRO A 3 9.02 -10.69 -9.54
C PRO A 3 9.82 -10.58 -8.23
N PRO A 4 11.06 -10.04 -8.29
CA PRO A 4 11.85 -9.80 -7.08
C PRO A 4 11.09 -8.87 -6.13
N ALA A 5 11.12 -9.21 -4.83
CA ALA A 5 10.47 -8.41 -3.80
C ALA A 5 10.98 -6.96 -3.86
N GLN A 6 10.07 -6.01 -4.09
CA GLN A 6 10.38 -4.59 -4.02
C GLN A 6 10.32 -4.16 -2.55
N PHE A 7 11.48 -3.91 -1.95
CA PHE A 7 11.56 -3.37 -0.60
C PHE A 7 11.16 -1.88 -0.63
N ILE A 8 10.05 -1.55 0.01
CA ILE A 8 9.62 -0.16 0.23
C ILE A 8 10.33 0.35 1.48
N LYS A 9 11.19 1.35 1.31
CA LYS A 9 11.77 2.09 2.43
C LYS A 9 10.68 2.97 3.06
N VAL A 10 10.32 2.69 4.30
CA VAL A 10 9.33 3.47 5.06
C VAL A 10 10.06 4.49 5.92
N ASP A 11 10.10 5.75 5.48
CA ASP A 11 10.55 6.88 6.33
C ASP A 11 9.38 7.32 7.22
N THR A 12 9.10 6.55 8.28
CA THR A 12 8.17 6.94 9.33
C THR A 12 8.96 7.15 10.61
N LYS A 13 8.92 8.38 11.14
CA LYS A 13 9.64 8.76 12.37
C LYS A 13 9.00 8.20 13.65
N GLU A 14 7.88 7.49 13.54
CA GLU A 14 7.08 7.04 14.69
C GLU A 14 6.94 5.50 14.73
N PRO A 15 7.53 4.81 15.74
CA PRO A 15 7.47 3.35 15.88
C PRO A 15 6.05 2.79 16.01
N ALA A 16 5.14 3.53 16.65
CA ALA A 16 3.72 3.13 16.79
C ALA A 16 3.02 3.00 15.43
N HIS A 17 3.45 3.78 14.44
CA HIS A 17 2.94 3.70 13.08
C HIS A 17 3.45 2.45 12.37
N ILE A 18 4.73 2.11 12.48
CA ILE A 18 5.27 0.85 11.93
C ILE A 18 4.53 -0.34 12.52
N LYS A 19 4.31 -0.34 13.84
CA LYS A 19 3.59 -1.40 14.53
C LYS A 19 2.18 -1.59 13.96
N LYS A 20 1.40 -0.52 13.80
CA LYS A 20 0.06 -0.60 13.20
C LYS A 20 0.07 -1.08 11.74
N LEU A 21 1.08 -0.69 10.96
CA LEU A 21 1.25 -1.21 9.61
C LEU A 21 1.48 -2.72 9.62
N VAL A 22 2.39 -3.21 10.47
CA VAL A 22 2.63 -4.65 10.62
C VAL A 22 1.37 -5.38 11.06
N GLU A 23 0.68 -4.89 12.09
CA GLU A 23 -0.59 -5.46 12.59
C GLU A 23 -1.66 -5.53 11.49
N SER A 24 -1.75 -4.52 10.63
CA SER A 24 -2.69 -4.51 9.51
C SER A 24 -2.35 -5.52 8.42
N ILE A 25 -1.07 -5.72 8.14
CA ILE A 25 -0.58 -6.72 7.17
C ILE A 25 -0.85 -8.13 7.71
N GLU A 26 -0.60 -8.35 9.00
CA GLU A 26 -0.94 -9.61 9.66
C GLU A 26 -2.45 -9.87 9.65
N ALA A 27 -3.27 -8.84 9.89
CA ALA A 27 -4.73 -8.97 9.81
C ALA A 27 -5.21 -9.35 8.39
N LEU A 28 -4.56 -8.82 7.35
CA LEU A 28 -4.84 -9.21 5.95
C LEU A 28 -4.41 -10.66 5.64
N ARG A 29 -3.43 -11.22 6.36
CA ARG A 29 -3.02 -12.63 6.20
C ARG A 29 -4.03 -13.61 6.80
N VAL A 30 -4.73 -13.20 7.86
CA VAL A 30 -5.71 -14.05 8.58
C VAL A 30 -7.01 -14.20 7.78
N ASP A 31 -7.44 -13.16 7.08
CA ASP A 31 -8.62 -13.17 6.21
C ASP A 31 -8.20 -12.81 4.76
N PRO A 32 -7.63 -13.79 4.03
CA PRO A 32 -7.07 -13.56 2.72
C PRO A 32 -8.14 -13.60 1.63
N ASP A 33 -9.42 -13.40 1.96
CA ASP A 33 -10.51 -13.16 1.01
C ASP A 33 -11.12 -11.76 1.19
N SER A 34 -10.72 -11.01 2.23
CA SER A 34 -11.18 -9.64 2.47
C SER A 34 -10.05 -8.62 2.30
N PRO A 35 -10.18 -7.64 1.37
CA PRO A 35 -9.19 -6.57 1.23
C PRO A 35 -9.23 -5.60 2.41
N VAL A 36 -10.27 -5.70 3.23
CA VAL A 36 -10.59 -4.79 4.32
C VAL A 36 -10.50 -5.61 5.60
N PRO A 37 -9.34 -5.62 6.28
CA PRO A 37 -9.23 -6.29 7.56
C PRO A 37 -10.20 -5.59 8.52
N ARG A 38 -10.96 -6.38 9.29
CA ARG A 38 -11.97 -5.81 10.21
C ARG A 38 -11.32 -4.86 11.21
N GLY A 39 -12.00 -3.75 11.48
CA GLY A 39 -11.53 -2.74 12.42
C GLY A 39 -10.52 -1.74 11.84
N TYR A 40 -10.19 -1.83 10.55
CA TYR A 40 -9.31 -0.89 9.87
C TYR A 40 -10.06 0.05 8.91
N ASP A 41 -9.63 1.32 8.86
CA ASP A 41 -10.11 2.31 7.90
C ASP A 41 -9.45 2.05 6.52
N VAL A 42 -10.13 1.25 5.70
CA VAL A 42 -9.70 0.93 4.33
C VAL A 42 -10.71 1.46 3.31
N GLY A 43 -10.19 2.15 2.30
CA GLY A 43 -10.96 2.58 1.13
C GLY A 43 -10.46 1.91 -0.15
N ARG A 44 -11.35 1.70 -1.11
CA ARG A 44 -10.95 1.35 -2.49
C ARG A 44 -10.55 2.62 -3.23
N VAL A 45 -9.42 2.57 -3.94
CA VAL A 45 -8.93 3.71 -4.74
C VAL A 45 -9.45 3.55 -6.16
N LYS A 46 -10.34 4.45 -6.58
CA LYS A 46 -10.89 4.43 -7.94
C LYS A 46 -9.78 4.68 -8.95
N SER A 47 -9.82 3.93 -10.05
CA SER A 47 -8.92 4.08 -11.21
C SER A 47 -7.42 3.88 -10.94
N MET A 48 -7.05 3.39 -9.76
CA MET A 48 -5.67 3.01 -9.44
C MET A 48 -5.56 1.48 -9.43
N LYS A 49 -4.47 0.99 -10.02
CA LYS A 49 -4.06 -0.41 -9.92
C LYS A 49 -2.66 -0.50 -9.34
N VAL A 50 -2.41 -1.51 -8.52
CA VAL A 50 -1.09 -1.86 -8.03
C VAL A 50 -0.74 -3.22 -8.61
N LYS A 51 0.33 -3.29 -9.41
CA LYS A 51 0.73 -4.52 -10.13
C LYS A 51 -0.39 -5.16 -10.96
N GLY A 52 -1.34 -4.35 -11.46
CA GLY A 52 -2.49 -4.83 -12.25
C GLY A 52 -3.75 -5.12 -11.44
N PHE A 53 -3.64 -5.20 -10.11
CA PHE A 53 -4.74 -5.52 -9.20
C PHE A 53 -5.45 -4.26 -8.67
N PRO A 54 -6.72 -4.36 -8.24
CA PRO A 54 -7.43 -3.26 -7.60
C PRO A 54 -6.62 -2.67 -6.43
N ALA A 55 -6.51 -1.34 -6.40
CA ALA A 55 -5.79 -0.66 -5.33
C ALA A 55 -6.71 -0.31 -4.15
N TYR A 56 -6.16 -0.44 -2.95
CA TYR A 56 -6.77 -0.06 -1.68
C TYR A 56 -5.88 0.92 -0.96
N VAL A 57 -6.49 1.72 -0.09
CA VAL A 57 -5.82 2.67 0.79
C VAL A 57 -6.19 2.34 2.23
N LEU A 58 -5.20 1.92 3.01
CA LEU A 58 -5.31 1.78 4.45
C LEU A 58 -4.92 3.10 5.09
N ARG A 59 -5.78 3.67 5.95
CA ARG A 59 -5.52 4.94 6.62
C ARG A 59 -5.20 4.70 8.09
N LEU A 60 -4.03 5.15 8.53
CA LEU A 60 -3.50 4.90 9.87
C LEU A 60 -3.06 6.23 10.48
N GLY A 61 -3.92 6.84 11.30
CA GLY A 61 -3.62 8.13 11.93
C GLY A 61 -3.20 9.18 10.90
N GLY A 62 -1.97 9.69 11.01
CA GLY A 62 -1.41 10.72 10.13
C GLY A 62 -0.93 10.25 8.76
N TYR A 63 -1.02 8.97 8.41
CA TYR A 63 -0.52 8.45 7.14
C TYR A 63 -1.49 7.46 6.47
N ARG A 64 -1.18 7.09 5.23
CA ARG A 64 -1.92 6.13 4.41
C ARG A 64 -0.97 5.21 3.66
N VAL A 65 -1.39 3.96 3.50
CA VAL A 65 -0.67 2.91 2.78
C VAL A 65 -1.52 2.44 1.61
N PHE A 66 -0.94 2.52 0.42
CA PHE A 66 -1.54 2.01 -0.81
C PHE A 66 -1.04 0.61 -1.09
N TYR A 67 -1.94 -0.30 -1.39
CA TYR A 67 -1.62 -1.68 -1.71
C TYR A 67 -2.57 -2.27 -2.75
N GLY A 68 -2.11 -3.31 -3.44
CA GLY A 68 -2.94 -4.17 -4.28
C GLY A 68 -3.01 -5.57 -3.70
N VAL A 69 -4.11 -6.27 -3.98
CA VAL A 69 -4.29 -7.65 -3.53
C VAL A 69 -4.52 -8.55 -4.74
N ASP A 70 -3.69 -9.58 -4.82
CA ASP A 70 -3.88 -10.72 -5.69
C ASP A 70 -4.52 -11.85 -4.89
N TRP A 71 -5.80 -12.10 -5.18
CA TRP A 71 -6.62 -13.08 -4.46
C TRP A 71 -6.37 -14.51 -4.91
N GLU A 72 -5.80 -14.70 -6.10
CA GLU A 72 -5.50 -16.01 -6.65
C GLU A 72 -4.22 -16.53 -6.01
N ASP A 73 -3.15 -15.73 -6.07
CA ASP A 73 -1.85 -16.09 -5.50
C ASP A 73 -1.73 -15.76 -4.00
N LYS A 74 -2.76 -15.15 -3.39
CA LYS A 74 -2.78 -14.71 -1.99
C LYS A 74 -1.62 -13.76 -1.63
N VAL A 75 -1.31 -12.83 -2.54
CA VAL A 75 -0.20 -11.87 -2.40
C VAL A 75 -0.71 -10.44 -2.20
N ILE A 76 -0.12 -9.74 -1.23
CA ILE A 76 -0.35 -8.32 -0.99
C ILE A 76 0.85 -7.53 -1.50
N TYR A 77 0.61 -6.65 -2.47
CA TYR A 77 1.61 -5.75 -3.02
C TYR A 77 1.51 -4.38 -2.35
N LEU A 78 2.42 -4.07 -1.45
CA LEU A 78 2.56 -2.69 -0.96
C LEU A 78 3.11 -1.82 -2.11
N ALA A 79 2.49 -0.66 -2.34
CA ALA A 79 2.91 0.27 -3.38
C ALA A 79 3.56 1.53 -2.81
N LYS A 80 2.91 2.15 -1.81
CA LYS A 80 3.35 3.45 -1.32
C LYS A 80 2.83 3.75 0.08
N ILE A 81 3.65 4.47 0.83
CA ILE A 81 3.29 5.06 2.11
C ILE A 81 3.44 6.58 1.99
N GLY A 82 2.48 7.33 2.52
CA GLY A 82 2.51 8.79 2.50
C GLY A 82 1.60 9.40 3.55
N PRO A 83 1.68 10.72 3.79
CA PRO A 83 0.82 11.39 4.75
C PRO A 83 -0.66 11.29 4.36
N ARG A 84 -1.53 11.34 5.38
CA ARG A 84 -2.98 11.28 5.21
C ARG A 84 -3.48 12.50 4.46
N GLU A 85 -2.95 13.67 4.79
CA GLU A 85 -3.23 14.94 4.15
C GLU A 85 -2.07 15.36 3.25
N GLY A 86 -2.40 16.04 2.14
CA GLY A 86 -1.43 16.56 1.19
C GLY A 86 -1.14 15.65 -0.01
N PRO A 87 -0.49 16.22 -1.04
CA PRO A 87 -0.15 15.50 -2.26
C PRO A 87 0.85 14.40 -1.94
N ILE A 88 0.59 13.22 -2.47
CA ILE A 88 1.57 12.15 -2.43
C ILE A 88 2.66 12.55 -3.43
N SER A 89 3.80 13.06 -2.96
CA SER A 89 4.95 13.34 -3.84
C SER A 89 5.37 12.05 -4.53
N VAL A 90 4.90 11.86 -5.76
CA VAL A 90 5.50 10.92 -6.72
C VAL A 90 6.64 11.71 -7.32
N ASN A 91 7.88 11.24 -7.19
CA ASN A 91 8.86 11.63 -8.20
C ASN A 91 8.25 11.17 -9.53
N PRO A 92 7.84 12.07 -10.43
CA PRO A 92 7.37 11.63 -11.73
C PRO A 92 8.51 10.82 -12.37
N PRO A 93 8.20 9.81 -13.21
CA PRO A 93 9.21 9.24 -14.09
C PRO A 93 9.92 10.42 -14.74
N LYS A 94 11.26 10.45 -14.72
CA LYS A 94 11.99 11.44 -15.51
C LYS A 94 11.49 11.26 -16.94
N SER A 95 10.70 12.20 -17.44
CA SER A 95 10.33 12.22 -18.85
C SER A 95 11.63 12.11 -19.63
N PRO A 96 11.73 11.24 -20.64
CA PRO A 96 12.87 11.26 -21.53
C PRO A 96 13.02 12.70 -22.01
N ARG A 97 14.20 13.31 -21.79
CA ARG A 97 14.51 14.52 -22.55
C ARG A 97 14.48 14.09 -23.99
N VAL A 98 13.46 14.52 -24.71
CA VAL A 98 13.50 14.49 -26.17
C VAL A 98 14.54 15.55 -26.52
N SER A 99 15.71 15.06 -26.96
CA SER A 99 16.78 15.84 -27.57
C SER A 99 16.35 16.36 -28.93
#